data_AF-A0A6I3IEI9-F1
#
_entry.id   AF-A0A6I3IEI9-F1
#
_cell.length_a   1.000
_cell.length_b   1.000
_cell.length_c   1.000
_cell.angle_alpha   90.00
_cell.angle_beta   90.00
_cell.angle_gamma   90.00
#
_symmetry.space_group_name_H-M   'P 1'
#
loop_
_entity.id
_entity.type
_entity.pdbx_description
1 polymer ?
#
loop_
_entity_poly.entity_id
_entity_poly.type
_entity_poly.pdbx_seq_one_letter_code
_entity_poly.pdbx_strand_id
1 'polypeptide(L)'
;MVTASPTPGTGEVVERVVETVLPTRHGTFRMVGYLGYDGTEHVALSVGVHDDAVPDVPPLVRLHSECLTGDGLGSWRCDCGVQLDAALARIAGEGLGVLVYVRGHEGRGIGLLEKLKAYRLQDAGVDTVDANLALGHPSDARDYGQAAAILADLGLPRIRLMSSNPGKEEALAALGIQVVERTGMFVPEPPDSVFYLHTKRARMRHDAPPEASVWQELLDGRVPVSASSSEDLQLVERYGPLVAQPTAVVAQMAQSLDGFIATRSGDGAGLSGAADHEHLHRLRALVDAVVVGAGTVVADDPQLTVREVSGPHPTRVVLDPHARVPHDATVLVEATSPTLWLVGPDAQVPGVADHVTVLRLPTTDFAPAEVVATLRARGLGRVLVEGGGRTVSRFADAGELDRLYVTTVPVLLGDGVPGLRVQPASQIGDAPRHPSRRFVLGDDVCTELVMR
;
A
#
# COMPACT_ATOMS: atom_id res chain seq x y z
N MET A 1 -12.84 -9.51 44.85
CA MET A 1 -12.39 -8.23 45.41
C MET A 1 -11.25 -7.75 44.55
N VAL A 2 -11.49 -6.75 43.72
CA VAL A 2 -10.48 -6.15 42.84
C VAL A 2 -9.74 -5.11 43.69
N THR A 3 -8.46 -5.34 43.98
CA THR A 3 -7.58 -4.37 44.61
C THR A 3 -7.22 -3.31 43.57
N ALA A 4 -7.64 -2.07 43.80
CA ALA A 4 -7.24 -0.92 42.99
C ALA A 4 -5.73 -0.67 43.16
N SER A 5 -5.03 -0.49 42.04
CA SER A 5 -3.63 -0.03 42.03
C SER A 5 -3.53 1.41 42.58
N PRO A 6 -2.47 1.74 43.32
CA PRO A 6 -2.30 3.06 43.92
C PRO A 6 -2.00 4.12 42.85
N THR A 7 -2.55 5.31 43.06
CA THR A 7 -2.22 6.56 42.33
C THR A 7 -0.74 6.90 42.53
N PRO A 8 -0.01 7.40 41.51
CA PRO A 8 1.42 7.72 41.69
C PRO A 8 1.62 8.82 42.73
N GLY A 9 2.50 8.55 43.70
CA GLY A 9 2.94 9.51 44.70
C GLY A 9 3.97 10.49 44.12
N THR A 10 4.01 11.69 44.69
CA THR A 10 4.85 12.84 44.30
C THR A 10 6.36 12.66 44.56
N GLY A 11 6.96 11.52 44.22
CA GLY A 11 8.37 11.20 44.50
C GLY A 11 9.11 10.36 43.45
N GLU A 12 8.49 10.04 42.33
CA GLU A 12 9.08 9.25 41.25
C GLU A 12 9.60 10.17 40.14
N VAL A 13 10.89 10.53 40.19
CA VAL A 13 11.54 11.41 39.21
C VAL A 13 12.53 10.61 38.38
N VAL A 14 12.45 10.75 37.05
CA VAL A 14 13.49 10.27 36.13
C VAL A 14 14.57 11.34 35.98
N GLU A 15 15.84 10.94 36.05
CA GLU A 15 16.97 11.85 35.93
C GLU A 15 17.51 11.83 34.51
N ARG A 16 17.59 13.00 33.87
CA ARG A 16 18.29 13.17 32.60
C ARG A 16 19.80 13.20 32.86
N VAL A 17 20.52 12.15 32.51
CA VAL A 17 21.94 11.98 32.88
C VAL A 17 22.90 12.49 31.82
N VAL A 18 22.61 12.19 30.55
CA VAL A 18 23.54 12.47 29.44
C VAL A 18 22.80 12.71 28.14
N GLU A 19 23.40 13.51 27.28
CA GLU A 19 22.93 13.74 25.92
C GLU A 19 24.08 13.58 24.92
N THR A 20 23.77 13.03 23.76
CA THR A 20 24.70 12.94 22.64
C THR A 20 23.97 12.91 21.30
N VAL A 21 24.73 12.80 20.21
CA VAL A 21 24.22 12.66 18.85
C VAL A 21 24.41 11.21 18.40
N LEU A 22 23.37 10.60 17.85
CA LEU A 22 23.40 9.25 17.32
C LEU A 22 23.14 9.26 15.81
N PRO A 23 24.19 9.15 14.97
CA PRO A 23 24.03 8.87 13.55
C PRO A 23 23.51 7.45 13.35
N THR A 24 22.46 7.30 12.53
CA THR A 24 21.86 6.00 12.19
C THR A 24 21.67 5.90 10.67
N ARG A 25 21.28 4.70 10.20
CA ARG A 25 20.87 4.51 8.79
C ARG A 25 19.65 5.34 8.36
N HIS A 26 18.86 5.81 9.32
CA HIS A 26 17.63 6.58 9.08
C HIS A 26 17.87 8.09 9.12
N GLY A 27 19.07 8.52 9.54
CA GLY A 27 19.39 9.91 9.81
C GLY A 27 20.02 10.10 11.19
N THR A 28 20.20 11.35 11.57
CA THR A 28 20.86 11.73 12.81
C THR A 28 19.82 12.07 13.87
N PHE A 29 19.92 11.42 15.04
CA PHE A 29 19.03 11.65 16.18
C PHE A 29 19.79 12.36 17.30
N ARG A 30 19.07 13.21 18.05
CA ARG A 30 19.47 13.58 19.40
C ARG A 30 19.15 12.39 20.31
N MET A 31 20.12 11.95 21.10
CA MET A 31 19.96 10.83 22.02
C MET A 31 20.15 11.31 23.46
N VAL A 32 19.15 11.05 24.29
CA VAL A 32 19.16 11.40 25.71
C VAL A 32 19.10 10.13 26.55
N GLY A 33 20.04 9.97 27.47
CA GLY A 33 20.08 8.89 28.45
C GLY A 33 19.45 9.32 29.77
N TYR A 34 18.54 8.50 30.27
CA TYR A 34 17.80 8.71 31.51
C TYR A 34 18.11 7.62 32.52
N LEU A 35 18.18 7.98 33.79
CA LEU A 35 18.18 7.06 34.92
C LEU A 35 16.83 7.08 35.60
N GLY A 36 16.19 5.92 35.66
CA GLY A 36 14.90 5.70 36.28
C GLY A 36 14.94 5.73 37.81
N TYR A 37 13.78 5.91 38.44
CA TYR A 37 13.67 5.89 39.91
C TYR A 37 13.96 4.50 40.51
N ASP A 38 13.89 3.45 39.70
CA ASP A 38 14.27 2.08 40.03
C ASP A 38 15.73 1.76 39.68
N GLY A 39 16.49 2.75 39.18
CA GLY A 39 17.86 2.59 38.70
C GLY A 39 17.97 2.03 37.28
N THR A 40 16.86 1.84 36.56
CA THR A 40 16.88 1.38 35.17
C THR A 40 17.33 2.50 34.23
N GLU A 41 18.25 2.21 33.33
CA GLU A 41 18.67 3.18 32.30
C GLU A 41 17.69 3.15 31.12
N HIS A 42 17.18 4.30 30.68
CA HIS A 42 16.34 4.44 29.50
C HIS A 42 16.99 5.36 28.48
N VAL A 43 16.56 5.30 27.21
CA VAL A 43 17.03 6.23 26.19
C VAL A 43 15.88 6.80 25.36
N ALA A 44 15.98 8.08 25.02
CA ALA A 44 15.09 8.75 24.08
C ALA A 44 15.88 9.21 22.85
N LEU A 45 15.33 8.95 21.66
CA LEU A 45 15.87 9.36 20.37
C LEU A 45 14.89 10.35 19.73
N SER A 46 15.33 11.57 19.45
CA SER A 46 14.45 12.61 18.90
C SER A 46 15.00 13.30 17.65
N VAL A 47 14.07 13.76 16.82
CA VAL A 47 14.29 14.62 15.66
C VAL A 47 13.31 15.78 15.76
N GLY A 48 13.80 17.03 15.61
CA GLY A 48 12.97 18.23 15.64
C GLY A 48 12.34 18.61 16.99
N VAL A 49 12.61 17.86 18.06
CA VAL A 49 12.12 18.15 19.42
C VAL A 49 13.25 18.72 20.28
N HIS A 50 12.97 19.87 20.89
CA HIS A 50 13.90 20.63 21.72
C HIS A 50 13.27 20.96 23.08
N ASP A 51 14.10 21.07 24.11
CA ASP A 51 13.67 21.12 25.52
C ASP A 51 12.80 22.34 25.87
N ASP A 52 12.86 23.40 25.05
CA ASP A 52 12.13 24.66 25.27
C ASP A 52 11.00 24.89 24.26
N ALA A 53 10.82 23.99 23.29
CA ALA A 53 9.86 24.15 22.21
C ALA A 53 8.66 23.22 22.42
N VAL A 54 7.50 23.79 22.74
CA VAL A 54 6.23 23.09 22.53
C VAL A 54 5.93 23.19 21.03
N PRO A 55 5.98 22.09 20.27
CA PRO A 55 5.74 22.17 18.83
C PRO A 55 4.27 22.55 18.57
N ASP A 56 4.03 23.39 17.56
CA ASP A 56 2.66 23.73 17.11
C ASP A 56 1.88 22.48 16.69
N VAL A 57 2.58 21.51 16.11
CA VAL A 57 2.05 20.21 15.71
C VAL A 57 2.53 19.14 16.68
N PRO A 58 1.65 18.40 17.38
CA PRO A 58 2.06 17.34 18.30
C PRO A 58 3.02 16.33 17.64
N PRO A 59 4.19 16.04 18.24
CA PRO A 59 5.20 15.18 17.61
C PRO A 59 4.73 13.74 17.52
N LEU A 60 5.27 13.01 16.53
CA LEU A 60 5.06 11.57 16.41
C LEU A 60 5.91 10.83 17.44
N VAL A 61 5.29 10.01 18.29
CA VAL A 61 5.97 9.35 19.41
C VAL A 61 5.82 7.84 19.35
N ARG A 62 6.93 7.11 19.53
CA ARG A 62 6.96 5.65 19.71
C ARG A 62 7.49 5.30 21.11
N LEU A 63 6.68 4.60 21.90
CA LEU A 63 7.16 3.89 23.09
C LEU A 63 7.54 2.45 22.74
N HIS A 64 8.83 2.21 22.56
CA HIS A 64 9.38 0.90 22.26
C HIS A 64 9.78 0.19 23.55
N SER A 65 9.19 -0.97 23.81
CA SER A 65 9.56 -1.80 24.96
C SER A 65 10.75 -2.67 24.57
N GLU A 66 11.79 -2.73 25.41
CA GLU A 66 13.02 -3.45 25.08
C GLU A 66 12.76 -4.93 24.73
N CYS A 67 13.47 -5.43 23.73
CA CYS A 67 13.43 -6.82 23.32
C CYS A 67 14.78 -7.20 22.70
N LEU A 68 15.74 -7.67 23.50
CA LEU A 68 17.09 -8.01 23.04
C LEU A 68 17.09 -8.95 21.84
N THR A 69 16.26 -10.00 21.89
CA THR A 69 16.18 -11.00 20.83
C THR A 69 15.74 -10.40 19.50
N GLY A 70 14.74 -9.50 19.51
CA GLY A 70 14.24 -8.88 18.29
C GLY A 70 15.12 -7.72 17.83
N ASP A 71 15.44 -6.82 18.76
CA ASP A 71 16.09 -5.53 18.48
C ASP A 71 17.59 -5.70 18.21
N GLY A 72 18.27 -6.55 18.99
CA GLY A 72 19.73 -6.71 18.92
C GLY A 72 20.20 -7.96 18.16
N LEU A 73 19.42 -9.05 18.19
CA LEU A 73 19.83 -10.35 17.63
C LEU A 73 19.09 -10.75 16.35
N GLY A 74 18.17 -9.91 15.85
CA GLY A 74 17.47 -10.15 14.58
C GLY A 74 16.49 -11.34 14.60
N SER A 75 15.92 -11.67 15.76
CA SER A 75 14.98 -12.78 15.89
C SER A 75 13.70 -12.54 15.08
N TRP A 76 13.34 -13.53 14.26
CA TRP A 76 12.08 -13.58 13.52
C TRP A 76 10.91 -14.17 14.34
N ARG A 77 11.12 -14.54 15.62
CA ARG A 77 10.04 -15.03 16.51
C ARG A 77 9.08 -13.93 16.98
N CYS A 78 9.46 -12.67 16.82
CA CYS A 78 8.64 -11.51 17.18
C CYS A 78 8.85 -10.38 16.17
N ASP A 79 7.96 -9.39 16.23
CA ASP A 79 7.97 -8.20 15.38
C ASP A 79 8.78 -7.03 15.98
N CYS A 80 9.42 -7.18 17.14
CA CYS A 80 10.04 -6.05 17.85
C CYS A 80 11.13 -5.33 17.03
N GLY A 81 12.07 -6.08 16.44
CA GLY A 81 13.19 -5.47 15.70
C GLY A 81 12.73 -4.72 14.44
N VAL A 82 11.80 -5.31 13.68
CA VAL A 82 11.21 -4.66 12.50
C VAL A 82 10.34 -3.46 12.86
N GLN A 83 9.62 -3.50 14.00
CA GLN A 83 8.90 -2.33 14.52
C GLN A 83 9.82 -1.20 14.97
N LEU A 84 10.93 -1.52 15.65
CA LEU A 84 11.94 -0.53 16.04
C LEU A 84 12.48 0.20 14.81
N ASP A 85 12.85 -0.57 13.79
CA ASP A 85 13.41 -0.05 12.56
C ASP A 85 12.42 0.86 11.81
N ALA A 86 11.19 0.40 11.62
CA ALA A 86 10.13 1.16 10.95
C ALA A 86 9.77 2.44 11.73
N ALA A 87 9.78 2.39 13.06
CA ALA A 87 9.52 3.57 13.89
C ALA A 87 10.60 4.64 13.71
N LEU A 88 11.88 4.24 13.72
CA LEU A 88 13.00 5.17 13.52
C LEU A 88 12.96 5.79 12.12
N ALA A 89 12.71 4.98 11.08
CA ALA A 89 12.56 5.48 9.71
C ALA A 89 11.42 6.51 9.58
N ARG A 90 10.26 6.23 10.18
CA ARG A 90 9.10 7.12 10.12
C ARG A 90 9.34 8.43 10.87
N ILE A 91 9.93 8.38 12.06
CA ILE A 91 10.28 9.59 12.84
C ILE A 91 11.26 10.46 12.05
N ALA A 92 12.29 9.85 11.47
CA ALA A 92 13.27 10.60 10.68
C ALA A 92 12.66 11.23 9.43
N GLY A 93 11.79 10.50 8.72
CA GLY A 93 11.09 11.00 7.53
C GLY A 93 10.11 12.15 7.83
N GLU A 94 9.48 12.14 8.99
CA GLU A 94 8.59 13.22 9.42
C GLU A 94 9.34 14.46 9.92
N GLY A 95 10.57 14.29 10.40
CA GLY A 95 11.41 15.39 10.90
C GLY A 95 10.99 15.96 12.26
N LEU A 96 9.90 15.46 12.86
CA LEU A 96 9.39 15.86 14.17
C LEU A 96 8.85 14.66 14.94
N GLY A 97 9.65 14.08 15.83
CA GLY A 97 9.22 12.93 16.61
C GLY A 97 10.23 12.41 17.63
N VAL A 98 9.77 11.48 18.47
CA VAL A 98 10.55 10.85 19.55
C VAL A 98 10.30 9.35 19.62
N LEU A 99 11.37 8.57 19.73
CA LEU A 99 11.30 7.18 20.17
C LEU A 99 11.85 7.08 21.60
N VAL A 100 11.04 6.59 22.54
CA VAL A 100 11.51 6.24 23.89
C VAL A 100 11.72 4.74 23.93
N TYR A 101 12.96 4.31 24.13
CA TYR A 101 13.34 2.92 24.33
C TYR A 101 13.26 2.60 25.83
N VAL A 102 12.15 2.00 26.22
CA VAL A 102 11.81 1.70 27.60
C VAL A 102 12.44 0.38 28.00
N ARG A 103 13.58 0.46 28.70
CA ARG A 103 14.22 -0.67 29.35
C ARG A 103 13.46 -1.12 30.61
N GLY A 104 13.78 -2.30 31.12
CA GLY A 104 13.00 -2.96 32.18
C GLY A 104 11.72 -3.64 31.67
N HIS A 105 11.39 -3.49 30.39
CA HIS A 105 10.22 -4.10 29.76
C HIS A 105 10.50 -5.43 29.05
N GLU A 106 11.72 -5.96 29.15
CA GLU A 106 12.07 -7.23 28.51
C GLU A 106 11.09 -8.34 28.93
N GLY A 107 10.63 -9.12 27.96
CA GLY A 107 9.63 -10.16 28.21
C GLY A 107 8.27 -9.67 28.72
N ARG A 108 7.94 -8.36 28.59
CA ARG A 108 6.79 -7.69 29.23
C ARG A 108 6.96 -7.45 30.73
N GLY A 109 8.18 -7.15 31.15
CA GLY A 109 8.51 -6.82 32.55
C GLY A 109 8.93 -8.02 33.41
N ILE A 110 9.03 -9.21 32.84
CA ILE A 110 9.52 -10.42 33.54
C ILE A 110 11.02 -10.66 33.37
N GLY A 111 11.66 -9.93 32.45
CA GLY A 111 13.09 -10.04 32.15
C GLY A 111 13.43 -11.12 31.12
N LEU A 112 14.69 -11.07 30.65
CA LEU A 112 15.19 -11.91 29.55
C LEU A 112 15.15 -13.41 29.88
N LEU A 113 15.59 -13.79 31.08
CA LEU A 113 15.71 -15.20 31.45
C LEU A 113 14.33 -15.88 31.53
N GLU A 114 13.34 -15.20 32.11
CA GLU A 114 11.97 -15.70 32.18
C GLU A 114 11.32 -15.77 30.79
N LYS A 115 11.59 -14.79 29.92
CA LYS A 115 11.18 -14.85 28.51
C LYS A 115 11.73 -16.08 27.79
N LEU A 116 13.01 -16.41 27.99
CA LEU A 116 13.62 -17.60 27.37
C LEU A 116 13.05 -18.91 27.94
N LYS A 117 12.69 -18.95 29.24
CA LYS A 117 11.94 -20.07 29.82
C LYS A 117 10.56 -20.22 29.16
N ALA A 118 9.85 -19.10 28.93
CA ALA A 118 8.58 -19.10 28.22
C ALA A 118 8.73 -19.58 26.77
N TYR A 119 9.78 -19.18 26.07
CA TYR A 119 10.10 -19.71 24.73
C TYR A 119 10.32 -21.22 24.73
N ARG A 120 11.01 -21.76 25.73
CA ARG A 120 11.22 -23.22 25.85
C ARG A 120 9.90 -23.98 25.99
N LEU A 121 8.91 -23.41 26.69
CA LEU A 121 7.57 -23.99 26.81
C LEU A 121 6.79 -23.85 25.49
N GLN A 122 6.97 -22.74 24.77
CA GLN A 122 6.37 -22.53 23.45
C GLN A 122 6.94 -23.46 22.37
N ASP A 123 8.24 -23.76 22.42
CA ASP A 123 8.88 -24.76 21.56
C ASP A 123 8.30 -26.17 21.78
N ALA A 124 7.69 -26.42 22.95
CA ALA A 124 6.96 -27.64 23.28
C ALA A 124 5.45 -27.56 22.94
N GLY A 125 5.00 -26.49 22.28
CA GLY A 125 3.63 -26.32 21.79
C GLY A 125 2.68 -25.57 22.72
N VAL A 126 3.16 -25.01 23.84
CA VAL A 126 2.32 -24.24 24.78
C VAL A 126 2.17 -22.80 24.29
N ASP A 127 0.96 -22.23 24.30
CA ASP A 127 0.80 -20.83 23.86
C ASP A 127 1.46 -19.82 24.83
N THR A 128 1.69 -18.59 24.35
CA THR A 128 2.43 -17.57 25.10
C THR A 128 1.78 -17.16 26.42
N VAL A 129 0.44 -17.16 26.50
CA VAL A 129 -0.28 -16.79 27.73
C VAL A 129 -0.16 -17.93 28.74
N ASP A 130 -0.39 -19.16 28.28
CA ASP A 130 -0.36 -20.34 29.13
C ASP A 130 1.08 -20.66 29.59
N ALA A 131 2.08 -20.35 28.77
CA ALA A 131 3.50 -20.43 29.16
C ALA A 131 3.85 -19.44 30.28
N ASN A 132 3.35 -18.20 30.23
CA ASN A 132 3.58 -17.21 31.29
C ASN A 132 2.81 -17.56 32.59
N LEU A 133 1.57 -18.03 32.47
CA LEU A 133 0.77 -18.48 33.61
C LEU A 133 1.39 -19.71 34.28
N ALA A 134 1.92 -20.66 33.51
CA ALA A 134 2.63 -21.83 34.02
C ALA A 134 3.94 -21.47 34.76
N LEU A 135 4.54 -20.33 34.43
CA LEU A 135 5.72 -19.78 35.09
C LEU A 135 5.38 -18.85 36.28
N GLY A 136 4.09 -18.63 36.57
CA GLY A 136 3.63 -17.82 37.69
C GLY A 136 3.62 -16.31 37.45
N HIS A 137 3.76 -15.86 36.20
CA HIS A 137 3.83 -14.44 35.83
C HIS A 137 2.46 -13.89 35.38
N PRO A 138 2.17 -12.60 35.61
CA PRO A 138 1.03 -11.93 34.98
C PRO A 138 1.21 -11.87 33.45
N SER A 139 0.10 -11.71 32.71
CA SER A 139 0.14 -11.63 31.24
C SER A 139 0.83 -10.37 30.70
N ASP A 140 0.91 -9.32 31.52
CA ASP A 140 1.63 -8.07 31.25
C ASP A 140 1.98 -7.39 32.58
N ALA A 141 3.26 -7.14 32.86
CA ALA A 141 3.73 -6.48 34.08
C ALA A 141 4.33 -5.08 33.80
N ARG A 142 4.14 -4.54 32.59
CA ARG A 142 4.80 -3.29 32.18
C ARG A 142 4.20 -2.07 32.88
N ASP A 143 5.09 -1.21 33.35
CA ASP A 143 4.77 0.09 33.93
C ASP A 143 5.23 1.21 32.98
N TYR A 144 4.31 2.14 32.65
CA TYR A 144 4.61 3.25 31.75
C TYR A 144 4.91 4.56 32.49
N GLY A 145 4.97 4.56 33.83
CA GLY A 145 5.28 5.73 34.66
C GLY A 145 6.57 6.43 34.23
N GLN A 146 7.66 5.68 34.10
CA GLN A 146 8.97 6.21 33.68
C GLN A 146 8.95 6.76 32.25
N ALA A 147 8.21 6.10 31.34
CA ALA A 147 8.07 6.58 29.96
C ALA A 147 7.29 7.90 29.89
N ALA A 148 6.23 8.05 30.69
CA ALA A 148 5.48 9.29 30.79
C ALA A 148 6.32 10.42 31.40
N ALA A 149 7.12 10.11 32.44
CA ALA A 149 8.04 11.07 33.05
C ALA A 149 9.12 11.55 32.07
N ILE A 150 9.66 10.66 31.23
CA ILE A 150 10.59 11.03 30.15
C ILE A 150 9.91 11.97 29.13
N LEU A 151 8.67 11.69 28.71
CA LEU A 151 7.95 12.57 27.79
C LEU A 151 7.65 13.94 28.41
N ALA A 152 7.33 13.98 29.71
CA ALA A 152 7.13 15.23 30.44
C ALA A 152 8.41 16.07 30.53
N ASP A 153 9.55 15.44 30.81
CA ASP A 153 10.87 16.09 30.83
C ASP A 153 11.28 16.62 29.44
N LEU A 154 10.88 15.94 28.36
CA LEU A 154 11.06 16.43 26.99
C LEU A 154 10.08 17.54 26.59
N GLY A 155 9.21 17.99 27.51
CA GLY A 155 8.22 19.04 27.24
C GLY A 155 7.08 18.61 26.32
N LEU A 156 6.72 17.32 26.31
CA LEU A 156 5.73 16.73 25.39
C LEU A 156 4.41 16.33 26.07
N PRO A 157 3.56 17.28 26.49
CA PRO A 157 2.27 16.97 27.11
C PRO A 157 1.22 16.46 26.11
N ARG A 158 1.44 16.65 24.79
CA ARG A 158 0.53 16.27 23.71
C ARG A 158 1.29 15.55 22.60
N ILE A 159 0.86 14.37 22.20
CA ILE A 159 1.59 13.51 21.25
C ILE A 159 0.68 12.80 20.24
N ARG A 160 1.23 12.42 19.09
CA ARG A 160 0.64 11.42 18.19
C ARG A 160 1.33 10.08 18.43
N LEU A 161 0.63 9.10 19.00
CA LEU A 161 1.22 7.85 19.46
C LEU A 161 1.24 6.78 18.37
N MET A 162 2.41 6.20 18.09
CA MET A 162 2.57 5.00 17.26
C MET A 162 2.41 3.72 18.08
N SER A 163 1.18 3.20 18.17
CA SER A 163 0.86 2.01 18.97
C SER A 163 -0.34 1.22 18.44
N SER A 164 -0.16 -0.10 18.28
CA SER A 164 -1.22 -1.09 18.08
C SER A 164 -1.86 -1.58 19.39
N ASN A 165 -1.46 -1.05 20.55
CA ASN A 165 -2.01 -1.41 21.85
C ASN A 165 -2.80 -0.22 22.43
N PRO A 166 -4.14 -0.27 22.50
CA PRO A 166 -4.96 0.76 23.15
C PRO A 166 -4.63 0.91 24.63
N GLY A 167 -4.17 -0.16 25.31
CA GLY A 167 -3.75 -0.07 26.72
C GLY A 167 -2.57 0.89 26.95
N LYS A 168 -1.72 1.14 25.94
CA LYS A 168 -0.65 2.16 26.05
C LYS A 168 -1.20 3.58 26.03
N GLU A 169 -2.23 3.83 25.24
CA GLU A 169 -2.92 5.12 25.19
C GLU A 169 -3.65 5.38 26.50
N GLU A 170 -4.41 4.41 27.00
CA GLU A 170 -5.10 4.47 28.30
C GLU A 170 -4.12 4.77 29.44
N ALA A 171 -2.97 4.06 29.48
CA ALA A 171 -1.95 4.25 30.51
C ALA A 171 -1.30 5.65 30.45
N LEU A 172 -0.95 6.13 29.26
CA LEU A 172 -0.36 7.46 29.09
C LEU A 172 -1.34 8.58 29.45
N ALA A 173 -2.60 8.45 29.07
CA ALA A 173 -3.64 9.41 29.42
C ALA A 173 -3.84 9.49 30.94
N ALA A 174 -3.80 8.35 31.63
CA ALA A 174 -3.88 8.30 33.11
C ALA A 174 -2.67 8.96 33.79
N LEU A 175 -1.52 9.02 33.11
CA LEU A 175 -0.27 9.64 33.58
C LEU A 175 -0.12 11.10 33.12
N GLY A 176 -1.15 11.71 32.53
CA GLY A 176 -1.18 13.12 32.16
C GLY A 176 -0.63 13.47 30.77
N ILE A 177 -0.33 12.47 29.93
CA ILE A 177 0.09 12.67 28.55
C ILE A 177 -1.14 12.57 27.62
N GLN A 178 -1.46 13.65 26.90
CA GLN A 178 -2.58 13.67 25.97
C GLN A 178 -2.18 13.04 24.63
N VAL A 179 -2.74 11.86 24.32
CA VAL A 179 -2.65 11.26 22.98
C VAL A 179 -3.71 11.91 22.10
N VAL A 180 -3.31 12.77 21.16
CA VAL A 180 -4.25 13.46 20.26
C VAL A 180 -4.63 12.64 19.03
N GLU A 181 -3.80 11.65 18.70
CA GLU A 181 -3.99 10.71 17.60
C GLU A 181 -3.22 9.44 17.94
N ARG A 182 -3.80 8.27 17.65
CA ARG A 182 -3.09 6.98 17.72
C ARG A 182 -3.01 6.38 16.34
N THR A 183 -1.79 6.21 15.84
CA THR A 183 -1.52 5.53 14.57
C THR A 183 -1.02 4.12 14.85
N GLY A 184 -1.53 3.15 14.10
CA GLY A 184 -1.05 1.78 14.18
C GLY A 184 0.40 1.65 13.70
N MET A 185 1.10 0.62 14.19
CA MET A 185 2.45 0.28 13.75
C MET A 185 2.44 -1.13 13.20
N PHE A 186 2.25 -1.22 11.89
CA PHE A 186 2.14 -2.48 11.16
C PHE A 186 3.40 -2.66 10.33
N VAL A 187 4.02 -3.82 10.51
CA VAL A 187 5.20 -4.26 9.77
C VAL A 187 4.92 -5.67 9.27
N PRO A 188 5.46 -6.07 8.10
CA PRO A 188 5.25 -7.40 7.55
C PRO A 188 5.58 -8.47 8.59
N GLU A 189 4.70 -9.47 8.72
CA GLU A 189 4.86 -10.54 9.70
C GLU A 189 5.90 -11.57 9.24
N PRO A 190 6.96 -11.80 10.02
CA PRO A 190 7.85 -12.94 9.81
C PRO A 190 7.09 -14.28 9.88
N PRO A 191 7.39 -15.28 9.02
CA PRO A 191 6.75 -16.59 9.06
C PRO A 191 6.81 -17.26 10.45
N ASP A 192 7.94 -17.12 11.15
CA ASP A 192 8.16 -17.73 12.47
C ASP A 192 7.47 -16.98 13.62
N SER A 193 6.88 -15.82 13.36
CA SER A 193 6.19 -14.99 14.36
C SER A 193 4.67 -15.16 14.35
N VAL A 194 4.11 -15.82 13.33
CA VAL A 194 2.66 -15.88 13.07
C VAL A 194 1.88 -16.39 14.29
N PHE A 195 2.34 -17.48 14.91
CA PHE A 195 1.69 -18.04 16.10
C PHE A 195 1.75 -17.08 17.30
N TYR A 196 2.91 -16.48 17.56
CA TYR A 196 3.10 -15.50 18.64
C TYR A 196 2.24 -14.25 18.45
N LEU A 197 2.21 -13.69 17.24
CA LEU A 197 1.43 -12.50 16.91
C LEU A 197 -0.07 -12.77 16.97
N HIS A 198 -0.51 -13.96 16.54
CA HIS A 198 -1.90 -14.41 16.67
C HIS A 198 -2.34 -14.49 18.14
N THR A 199 -1.55 -15.12 19.03
CA THR A 199 -1.87 -15.18 20.47
C THR A 199 -1.91 -13.79 21.11
N LYS A 200 -0.96 -12.91 20.74
CA LYS A 200 -0.90 -11.52 21.21
C LYS A 200 -2.16 -10.73 20.85
N ARG A 201 -2.72 -10.92 19.65
CA ARG A 201 -3.99 -10.30 19.21
C ARG A 201 -5.19 -10.88 19.97
N ALA A 202 -5.30 -12.20 19.99
CA ALA A 202 -6.47 -12.88 20.55
C ALA A 202 -6.62 -12.69 22.08
N ARG A 203 -5.51 -12.58 22.82
CA ARG A 203 -5.54 -12.65 24.29
C ARG A 203 -4.96 -11.43 25.02
N MET A 204 -4.33 -10.45 24.34
CA MET A 204 -3.57 -9.38 25.00
C MET A 204 -3.88 -7.95 24.50
N ARG A 205 -5.17 -7.66 24.23
CA ARG A 205 -5.72 -6.35 23.80
C ARG A 205 -4.80 -5.62 22.79
N HIS A 206 -4.34 -6.32 21.77
CA HIS A 206 -3.70 -5.68 20.62
C HIS A 206 -4.76 -5.49 19.55
N ASP A 207 -4.82 -4.29 18.98
CA ASP A 207 -5.55 -4.09 17.75
C ASP A 207 -4.98 -5.07 16.72
N ALA A 208 -5.87 -5.69 15.96
CA ALA A 208 -5.45 -6.32 14.73
C ALA A 208 -4.73 -5.26 13.88
N PRO A 209 -3.76 -5.64 13.03
CA PRO A 209 -3.55 -4.84 11.83
C PRO A 209 -4.94 -4.57 11.23
N PRO A 210 -5.18 -3.38 10.64
CA PRO A 210 -6.27 -3.32 9.68
C PRO A 210 -6.10 -4.57 8.82
N GLU A 211 -7.15 -5.38 8.67
CA GLU A 211 -7.12 -6.47 7.70
C GLU A 211 -6.39 -5.89 6.49
N ALA A 212 -5.34 -6.55 6.00
CA ALA A 212 -4.79 -6.12 4.72
C ALA A 212 -6.02 -6.07 3.84
N SER A 213 -6.44 -4.86 3.46
CA SER A 213 -7.74 -4.74 2.79
C SER A 213 -7.65 -5.71 1.64
N VAL A 214 -8.74 -6.39 1.28
CA VAL A 214 -8.67 -7.32 0.14
C VAL A 214 -7.98 -6.67 -1.06
N TRP A 215 -8.15 -5.35 -1.19
CA TRP A 215 -7.37 -4.50 -2.07
C TRP A 215 -5.84 -4.57 -1.91
N GLN A 216 -5.27 -4.39 -0.71
CA GLN A 216 -3.83 -4.53 -0.49
C GLN A 216 -3.30 -5.93 -0.81
N GLU A 217 -4.04 -6.99 -0.49
CA GLU A 217 -3.63 -8.34 -0.88
C GLU A 217 -3.60 -8.53 -2.40
N LEU A 218 -4.60 -8.01 -3.10
CA LEU A 218 -4.65 -8.01 -4.57
C LEU A 218 -3.49 -7.22 -5.18
N LEU A 219 -3.14 -6.06 -4.60
CA LEU A 219 -1.96 -5.27 -4.99
C LEU A 219 -0.66 -6.07 -4.82
N ASP A 220 -0.56 -6.84 -3.75
CA ASP A 220 0.60 -7.70 -3.46
C ASP A 220 0.63 -8.98 -4.32
N GLY A 221 -0.30 -9.14 -5.27
CA GLY A 221 -0.37 -10.30 -6.16
C GLY A 221 -0.98 -11.54 -5.52
N ARG A 222 -1.71 -11.39 -4.40
CA ARG A 222 -2.36 -12.50 -3.68
C ARG A 222 -3.88 -12.40 -3.83
N VAL A 223 -4.52 -13.53 -4.09
CA VAL A 223 -6.00 -13.62 -4.12
C VAL A 223 -6.47 -14.09 -2.74
N PRO A 224 -7.18 -13.26 -1.97
CA PRO A 224 -7.67 -13.64 -0.65
C PRO A 224 -8.60 -14.84 -0.71
N VAL A 225 -8.44 -15.77 0.24
CA VAL A 225 -9.24 -17.01 0.33
C VAL A 225 -10.53 -16.79 1.13
N SER A 226 -10.57 -15.76 1.95
CA SER A 226 -11.75 -15.36 2.74
C SER A 226 -11.92 -13.85 2.69
N ALA A 227 -13.12 -13.40 2.38
CA ALA A 227 -13.54 -12.01 2.48
C ALA A 227 -14.65 -11.91 3.53
N SER A 228 -14.55 -10.91 4.41
CA SER A 228 -15.44 -10.73 5.56
C SER A 228 -16.64 -9.84 5.23
N SER A 229 -16.51 -8.92 4.25
CA SER A 229 -17.56 -7.99 3.81
C SER A 229 -18.05 -8.24 2.38
N SER A 230 -19.23 -7.70 2.03
CA SER A 230 -19.77 -7.74 0.66
C SER A 230 -18.90 -6.97 -0.34
N GLU A 231 -18.27 -5.88 0.10
CA GLU A 231 -17.38 -5.07 -0.72
C GLU A 231 -16.08 -5.84 -1.02
N ASP A 232 -15.52 -6.50 -0.02
CA ASP A 232 -14.35 -7.36 -0.18
C ASP A 232 -14.62 -8.54 -1.11
N LEU A 233 -15.79 -9.19 -0.98
CA LEU A 233 -16.19 -10.26 -1.90
C LEU A 233 -16.26 -9.77 -3.35
N GLN A 234 -16.79 -8.56 -3.58
CA GLN A 234 -16.83 -7.97 -4.92
C GLN A 234 -15.43 -7.66 -5.46
N LEU A 235 -14.50 -7.22 -4.62
CA LEU A 235 -13.10 -7.01 -5.02
C LEU A 235 -12.43 -8.33 -5.41
N VAL A 236 -12.54 -9.38 -4.59
CA VAL A 236 -11.98 -10.71 -4.89
C VAL A 236 -12.61 -11.26 -6.18
N GLU A 237 -13.93 -11.20 -6.31
CA GLU A 237 -14.63 -11.73 -7.48
C GLU A 237 -14.21 -11.00 -8.77
N ARG A 238 -14.13 -9.66 -8.72
CA ARG A 238 -13.85 -8.84 -9.90
C ARG A 238 -12.38 -8.94 -10.33
N TYR A 239 -11.46 -8.81 -9.38
CA TYR A 239 -10.03 -8.64 -9.69
C TYR A 239 -9.17 -9.86 -9.39
N GLY A 240 -9.63 -10.78 -8.53
CA GLY A 240 -8.92 -12.02 -8.21
C GLY A 240 -8.52 -12.82 -9.46
N PRO A 241 -9.37 -12.96 -10.49
CA PRO A 241 -8.99 -13.68 -11.71
C PRO A 241 -7.87 -13.03 -12.53
N LEU A 242 -7.70 -11.71 -12.47
CA LEU A 242 -6.55 -11.01 -13.05
C LEU A 242 -5.30 -11.25 -12.21
N VAL A 243 -5.41 -11.11 -10.89
CA VAL A 243 -4.31 -11.28 -9.94
C VAL A 243 -3.78 -12.72 -9.90
N ALA A 244 -4.65 -13.71 -10.08
CA ALA A 244 -4.29 -15.13 -10.12
C ALA A 244 -3.36 -15.49 -11.30
N GLN A 245 -3.25 -14.63 -12.31
CA GLN A 245 -2.42 -14.85 -13.48
C GLN A 245 -1.14 -14.02 -13.38
N PRO A 246 0.06 -14.63 -13.39
CA PRO A 246 1.32 -13.90 -13.31
C PRO A 246 1.56 -13.02 -14.54
N THR A 247 0.93 -13.35 -15.66
CA THR A 247 0.91 -12.54 -16.89
C THR A 247 -0.50 -12.53 -17.44
N ALA A 248 -0.98 -11.37 -17.86
CA ALA A 248 -2.30 -11.22 -18.46
C ALA A 248 -2.34 -9.96 -19.33
N VAL A 249 -3.07 -10.00 -20.44
CA VAL A 249 -3.39 -8.83 -21.25
C VAL A 249 -4.88 -8.59 -21.12
N VAL A 250 -5.24 -7.48 -20.49
CA VAL A 250 -6.63 -7.07 -20.32
C VAL A 250 -6.88 -5.79 -21.09
N ALA A 251 -8.11 -5.57 -21.52
CA ALA A 251 -8.52 -4.29 -22.09
C ALA A 251 -9.72 -3.72 -21.35
N GLN A 252 -9.77 -2.40 -21.18
CA GLN A 252 -10.92 -1.70 -20.64
C GLN A 252 -11.33 -0.58 -21.59
N MET A 253 -12.64 -0.41 -21.75
CA MET A 253 -13.22 0.78 -22.37
C MET A 253 -14.64 1.06 -21.88
N ALA A 254 -15.01 2.33 -21.87
CA ALA A 254 -16.39 2.78 -21.69
C ALA A 254 -16.96 3.27 -23.03
N GLN A 255 -18.22 2.95 -23.31
CA GLN A 255 -18.94 3.40 -24.49
C GLN A 255 -20.41 3.73 -24.15
N SER A 256 -21.03 4.57 -24.96
CA SER A 256 -22.47 4.78 -24.97
C SER A 256 -23.23 3.48 -25.26
N LEU A 257 -24.52 3.46 -24.96
CA LEU A 257 -25.41 2.32 -25.18
C LEU A 257 -25.47 1.88 -26.66
N ASP A 258 -25.25 2.82 -27.58
CA ASP A 258 -25.17 2.61 -29.02
C ASP A 258 -23.73 2.45 -29.55
N GLY A 259 -22.74 2.29 -28.67
CA GLY A 259 -21.41 1.77 -29.02
C GLY A 259 -20.41 2.81 -29.53
N PHE A 260 -20.44 4.03 -28.99
CA PHE A 260 -19.51 5.13 -29.28
C PHE A 260 -18.77 5.57 -28.02
N ILE A 261 -17.49 5.94 -28.15
CA ILE A 261 -16.63 6.36 -27.03
C ILE A 261 -16.52 7.88 -26.89
N ALA A 262 -16.96 8.61 -27.92
CA ALA A 262 -17.01 10.06 -27.97
C ALA A 262 -18.00 10.49 -29.05
N THR A 263 -18.45 11.73 -28.99
CA THR A 263 -19.25 12.39 -30.04
C THR A 263 -18.45 12.55 -31.34
N ARG A 264 -19.11 13.00 -32.43
CA ARG A 264 -18.45 13.25 -33.72
C ARG A 264 -17.35 14.33 -33.65
N SER A 265 -17.45 15.28 -32.72
CA SER A 265 -16.41 16.28 -32.48
C SER A 265 -15.21 15.73 -31.70
N GLY A 266 -15.26 14.47 -31.24
CA GLY A 266 -14.23 13.85 -30.42
C GLY A 266 -14.39 14.08 -28.93
N ASP A 267 -15.47 14.73 -28.48
CA ASP A 267 -15.72 14.93 -27.06
C ASP A 267 -16.27 13.64 -26.43
N GLY A 268 -15.47 13.02 -25.57
CA GLY A 268 -15.84 11.87 -24.73
C GLY A 268 -15.70 12.17 -23.24
N ALA A 269 -15.48 13.44 -22.86
CA ALA A 269 -15.26 13.80 -21.48
C ALA A 269 -16.51 13.53 -20.63
N GLY A 270 -16.33 12.82 -19.51
CA GLY A 270 -17.43 12.49 -18.62
C GLY A 270 -18.44 11.49 -19.20
N LEU A 271 -18.05 10.69 -20.20
CA LEU A 271 -18.91 9.64 -20.73
C LEU A 271 -19.30 8.64 -19.62
N SER A 272 -18.34 8.17 -18.82
CA SER A 272 -18.56 7.20 -17.74
C SER A 272 -18.61 7.84 -16.35
N GLY A 273 -19.26 7.17 -15.40
CA GLY A 273 -19.39 7.62 -14.02
C GLY A 273 -18.16 7.34 -13.14
N ALA A 274 -18.20 7.89 -11.91
CA ALA A 274 -17.10 7.76 -10.95
C ALA A 274 -16.76 6.30 -10.59
N ALA A 275 -17.76 5.42 -10.53
CA ALA A 275 -17.54 4.00 -10.23
C ALA A 275 -16.78 3.25 -11.35
N ASP A 276 -16.96 3.65 -12.62
CA ASP A 276 -16.17 3.12 -13.73
C ASP A 276 -14.75 3.69 -13.75
N HIS A 277 -14.58 4.98 -13.43
CA HIS A 277 -13.25 5.56 -13.24
C HIS A 277 -12.48 4.86 -12.12
N GLU A 278 -13.13 4.59 -10.97
CA GLU A 278 -12.54 3.83 -9.88
C GLU A 278 -12.16 2.41 -10.34
N HIS A 279 -13.01 1.75 -11.13
CA HIS A 279 -12.71 0.43 -11.72
C HIS A 279 -11.47 0.48 -12.64
N LEU A 280 -11.38 1.48 -13.52
CA LEU A 280 -10.24 1.69 -14.40
C LEU A 280 -8.95 1.92 -13.59
N HIS A 281 -9.02 2.77 -12.56
CA HIS A 281 -7.87 3.04 -11.69
C HIS A 281 -7.44 1.81 -10.88
N ARG A 282 -8.37 0.93 -10.49
CA ARG A 282 -8.04 -0.38 -9.92
C ARG A 282 -7.33 -1.30 -10.92
N LEU A 283 -7.80 -1.36 -12.16
CA LEU A 283 -7.11 -2.13 -13.20
C LEU A 283 -5.69 -1.60 -13.42
N ARG A 284 -5.51 -0.28 -13.52
CA ARG A 284 -4.17 0.35 -13.63
C ARG A 284 -3.24 -0.02 -12.47
N ALA A 285 -3.76 -0.09 -11.25
CA ALA A 285 -2.98 -0.45 -10.07
C ALA A 285 -2.56 -1.93 -10.02
N LEU A 286 -3.26 -2.81 -10.76
CA LEU A 286 -3.02 -4.25 -10.79
C LEU A 286 -2.21 -4.73 -12.00
N VAL A 287 -1.80 -3.81 -12.87
CA VAL A 287 -1.00 -4.13 -14.07
C VAL A 287 0.37 -3.48 -13.99
N ASP A 288 1.33 -4.05 -14.71
CA ASP A 288 2.69 -3.53 -14.77
C ASP A 288 2.82 -2.43 -15.83
N ALA A 289 1.96 -2.46 -16.85
CA ALA A 289 1.95 -1.50 -17.95
C ALA A 289 0.54 -1.16 -18.44
N VAL A 290 0.38 0.08 -18.89
CA VAL A 290 -0.84 0.57 -19.55
C VAL A 290 -0.53 1.05 -20.95
N VAL A 291 -1.24 0.53 -21.95
CA VAL A 291 -1.01 0.73 -23.38
C VAL A 291 -2.11 1.60 -23.94
N VAL A 292 -1.73 2.69 -24.61
CA VAL A 292 -2.63 3.56 -25.38
C VAL A 292 -2.07 3.84 -26.77
N GLY A 293 -2.97 4.14 -27.71
CA GLY A 293 -2.58 4.67 -29.01
C GLY A 293 -2.27 6.18 -28.96
N ALA A 294 -1.40 6.65 -29.84
CA ALA A 294 -1.10 8.09 -30.00
C ALA A 294 -2.36 8.95 -30.20
N GLY A 295 -3.40 8.41 -30.84
CA GLY A 295 -4.67 9.12 -31.02
C GLY A 295 -5.36 9.50 -29.70
N THR A 296 -5.30 8.62 -28.69
CA THR A 296 -5.82 8.91 -27.34
C THR A 296 -4.99 9.99 -26.67
N VAL A 297 -3.66 9.92 -26.78
CA VAL A 297 -2.80 10.95 -26.18
C VAL A 297 -3.05 12.32 -26.80
N VAL A 298 -3.19 12.38 -28.13
CA VAL A 298 -3.47 13.64 -28.86
C VAL A 298 -4.85 14.19 -28.52
N ALA A 299 -5.85 13.34 -28.31
CA ALA A 299 -7.21 13.75 -28.04
C ALA A 299 -7.41 14.19 -26.57
N ASP A 300 -6.85 13.44 -25.63
CA ASP A 300 -7.25 13.50 -24.22
C ASP A 300 -6.12 13.95 -23.27
N ASP A 301 -4.88 14.01 -23.75
CA ASP A 301 -3.65 14.24 -22.97
C ASP A 301 -3.65 13.56 -21.57
N PRO A 302 -3.82 12.24 -21.50
CA PRO A 302 -4.08 11.55 -20.25
C PRO A 302 -2.82 11.40 -19.40
N GLN A 303 -2.98 11.37 -18.07
CA GLN A 303 -1.86 11.06 -17.16
C GLN A 303 -1.47 9.57 -17.15
N LEU A 304 -2.45 8.68 -17.37
CA LEU A 304 -2.31 7.22 -17.32
C LEU A 304 -1.80 6.67 -15.97
N THR A 305 -2.08 7.39 -14.87
CA THR A 305 -1.69 7.05 -13.50
C THR A 305 -2.85 6.48 -12.68
N VAL A 306 -2.56 6.07 -11.44
CA VAL A 306 -3.55 5.63 -10.44
C VAL A 306 -3.86 6.81 -9.49
N ARG A 307 -5.12 7.24 -9.38
CA ARG A 307 -5.50 8.46 -8.64
C ARG A 307 -6.74 8.29 -7.77
N GLU A 308 -7.69 7.49 -8.23
CA GLU A 308 -8.96 7.26 -7.52
C GLU A 308 -8.88 6.14 -6.47
N VAL A 309 -7.78 5.39 -6.43
CA VAL A 309 -7.53 4.32 -5.45
C VAL A 309 -6.05 4.28 -5.03
N SER A 310 -5.74 3.59 -3.94
CA SER A 310 -4.34 3.31 -3.57
C SER A 310 -3.72 2.27 -4.49
N GLY A 311 -2.44 2.41 -4.85
CA GLY A 311 -1.72 1.41 -5.63
C GLY A 311 -0.55 2.00 -6.42
N PRO A 312 0.32 1.16 -6.99
CA PRO A 312 1.43 1.60 -7.81
C PRO A 312 0.93 2.18 -9.13
N HIS A 313 1.68 3.11 -9.72
CA HIS A 313 1.42 3.54 -11.09
C HIS A 313 2.05 2.57 -12.10
N PRO A 314 1.33 2.20 -13.17
CA PRO A 314 1.89 1.33 -14.21
C PRO A 314 2.88 2.08 -15.11
N THR A 315 3.74 1.34 -15.79
CA THR A 315 4.54 1.90 -16.90
C THR A 315 3.61 2.36 -18.02
N ARG A 316 3.76 3.61 -18.47
CA ARG A 316 2.97 4.17 -19.56
C ARG A 316 3.54 3.68 -20.89
N VAL A 317 2.72 3.15 -21.79
CA VAL A 317 3.15 2.65 -23.10
C VAL A 317 2.36 3.34 -24.18
N VAL A 318 3.04 4.11 -25.01
CA VAL A 318 2.42 4.90 -26.08
C VAL A 318 2.78 4.31 -27.44
N LEU A 319 1.76 3.85 -28.16
CA LEU A 319 1.89 3.32 -29.52
C LEU A 319 1.77 4.46 -30.54
N ASP A 320 2.90 4.89 -31.08
CA ASP A 320 2.98 6.05 -31.97
C ASP A 320 3.92 5.80 -33.18
N PRO A 321 3.46 5.04 -34.18
CA PRO A 321 4.31 4.62 -35.30
C PRO A 321 4.93 5.77 -36.10
N HIS A 322 4.42 7.00 -35.95
CA HIS A 322 4.87 8.18 -36.69
C HIS A 322 5.33 9.33 -35.77
N ALA A 323 5.54 9.09 -34.47
CA ALA A 323 5.95 10.12 -33.50
C ALA A 323 5.11 11.42 -33.56
N ARG A 324 3.77 11.27 -33.58
CA ARG A 324 2.80 12.39 -33.67
C ARG A 324 2.38 12.95 -32.31
N VAL A 325 2.67 12.26 -31.21
CA VAL A 325 2.35 12.75 -29.88
C VAL A 325 3.07 14.09 -29.63
N PRO A 326 2.36 15.14 -29.14
CA PRO A 326 2.98 16.42 -28.82
C PRO A 326 4.11 16.26 -27.79
N HIS A 327 5.21 16.99 -27.97
CA HIS A 327 6.38 16.90 -27.09
C HIS A 327 6.11 17.42 -25.66
N ASP A 328 5.05 18.22 -25.50
CA ASP A 328 4.53 18.74 -24.25
C ASP A 328 3.39 17.89 -23.67
N ALA A 329 3.04 16.76 -24.29
CA ALA A 329 2.04 15.85 -23.78
C ALA A 329 2.43 15.35 -22.37
N THR A 330 1.45 15.28 -21.48
CA THR A 330 1.60 14.93 -20.07
C THR A 330 2.39 13.63 -19.88
N VAL A 331 2.14 12.62 -20.71
CA VAL A 331 2.86 11.32 -20.68
C VAL A 331 4.34 11.38 -21.04
N LEU A 332 4.82 12.47 -21.66
CA LEU A 332 6.21 12.67 -22.06
C LEU A 332 6.96 13.66 -21.15
N VAL A 333 6.24 14.50 -20.39
CA VAL A 333 6.84 15.54 -19.54
C VAL A 333 6.76 15.24 -18.05
N GLU A 334 5.68 14.62 -17.56
CA GLU A 334 5.52 14.34 -16.12
C GLU A 334 6.25 13.05 -15.73
N ALA A 335 7.23 13.16 -14.82
CA ALA A 335 8.03 12.03 -14.33
C ALA A 335 7.33 11.16 -13.28
N THR A 336 5.99 11.23 -13.17
CA THR A 336 5.19 10.45 -12.21
C THR A 336 5.24 8.95 -12.48
N SER A 337 5.52 8.53 -13.71
CA SER A 337 5.68 7.12 -14.10
C SER A 337 6.65 6.98 -15.27
N PRO A 338 7.39 5.87 -15.39
CA PRO A 338 8.17 5.59 -16.59
C PRO A 338 7.29 5.55 -17.84
N THR A 339 7.81 6.04 -18.97
CA THR A 339 7.12 5.98 -20.27
C THR A 339 7.94 5.20 -21.29
N LEU A 340 7.32 4.21 -21.92
CA LEU A 340 7.81 3.56 -23.12
C LEU A 340 7.10 4.14 -24.34
N TRP A 341 7.84 4.87 -25.17
CA TRP A 341 7.30 5.45 -26.41
C TRP A 341 7.70 4.59 -27.60
N LEU A 342 6.77 3.78 -28.11
CA LEU A 342 7.00 2.87 -29.23
C LEU A 342 6.77 3.63 -30.54
N VAL A 343 7.81 3.71 -31.36
CA VAL A 343 7.82 4.47 -32.62
C VAL A 343 8.29 3.62 -33.79
N GLY A 344 7.88 4.00 -35.00
CA GLY A 344 8.31 3.31 -36.23
C GLY A 344 9.78 3.57 -36.56
N PRO A 345 10.33 2.84 -37.54
CA PRO A 345 11.77 2.86 -37.85
C PRO A 345 12.25 4.26 -38.25
N ASP A 346 11.44 4.97 -39.06
CA ASP A 346 11.79 6.28 -39.64
C ASP A 346 11.25 7.47 -38.85
N ALA A 347 10.59 7.23 -37.71
CA ALA A 347 9.95 8.27 -36.92
C ALA A 347 10.99 9.24 -36.33
N GLN A 348 10.80 10.54 -36.57
CA GLN A 348 11.68 11.57 -36.02
C GLN A 348 11.23 11.90 -34.59
N VAL A 349 12.08 11.63 -33.61
CA VAL A 349 11.77 11.82 -32.20
C VAL A 349 12.68 12.91 -31.64
N PRO A 350 12.13 13.99 -31.03
CA PRO A 350 12.93 15.03 -30.41
C PRO A 350 13.66 14.50 -29.17
N GLY A 351 14.47 15.34 -28.52
CA GLY A 351 15.04 15.00 -27.21
C GLY A 351 13.93 14.69 -26.20
N VAL A 352 14.10 13.61 -25.43
CA VAL A 352 13.11 13.14 -24.45
C VAL A 352 13.66 13.26 -23.03
N ALA A 353 12.77 13.35 -22.04
CA ALA A 353 13.14 13.36 -20.63
C ALA A 353 13.66 11.98 -20.16
N ASP A 354 14.42 11.96 -19.05
CA ASP A 354 15.08 10.73 -18.53
C ASP A 354 14.12 9.59 -18.20
N HIS A 355 12.87 9.91 -17.84
CA HIS A 355 11.84 8.91 -17.53
C HIS A 355 11.15 8.34 -18.78
N VAL A 356 11.50 8.83 -19.98
CA VAL A 356 10.95 8.39 -21.27
C VAL A 356 11.98 7.57 -22.03
N THR A 357 11.65 6.30 -22.29
CA THR A 357 12.43 5.41 -23.14
C THR A 357 11.77 5.27 -24.50
N VAL A 358 12.48 5.67 -25.56
CA VAL A 358 12.01 5.52 -26.95
C VAL A 358 12.40 4.15 -27.47
N LEU A 359 11.41 3.37 -27.91
CA LEU A 359 11.61 2.05 -28.51
C LEU A 359 11.26 2.09 -29.99
N ARG A 360 12.26 1.91 -30.86
CA ARG A 360 12.07 1.83 -32.30
C ARG A 360 11.74 0.39 -32.72
N LEU A 361 10.58 0.22 -33.33
CA LEU A 361 10.15 -1.05 -33.91
C LEU A 361 10.45 -1.09 -35.41
N PRO A 362 10.61 -2.28 -36.01
CA PRO A 362 11.05 -2.42 -37.41
C PRO A 362 9.95 -2.05 -38.43
N THR A 363 8.69 -1.96 -38.01
CA THR A 363 7.54 -1.66 -38.86
C THR A 363 6.73 -0.51 -38.28
N THR A 364 5.85 0.09 -39.07
CA THR A 364 4.85 1.05 -38.58
C THR A 364 3.52 0.38 -38.23
N ASP A 365 3.37 -0.91 -38.54
CA ASP A 365 2.22 -1.70 -38.11
C ASP A 365 2.59 -2.52 -36.88
N PHE A 366 2.33 -1.96 -35.71
CA PHE A 366 2.62 -2.61 -34.44
C PHE A 366 1.61 -3.73 -34.20
N ALA A 367 2.00 -4.96 -34.53
CA ALA A 367 1.20 -6.14 -34.26
C ALA A 367 1.03 -6.31 -32.73
N PRO A 368 -0.21 -6.51 -32.22
CA PRO A 368 -0.44 -6.67 -30.78
C PRO A 368 0.45 -7.72 -30.11
N ALA A 369 0.67 -8.87 -30.77
CA ALA A 369 1.54 -9.92 -30.25
C ALA A 369 3.00 -9.47 -30.08
N GLU A 370 3.54 -8.66 -31.00
CA GLU A 370 4.90 -8.12 -30.91
C GLU A 370 5.00 -7.07 -29.80
N VAL A 371 3.97 -6.23 -29.63
CA VAL A 371 3.90 -5.27 -28.52
C VAL A 371 3.92 -6.01 -27.18
N VAL A 372 3.06 -7.01 -27.01
CA VAL A 372 3.00 -7.83 -25.77
C VAL A 372 4.34 -8.54 -25.52
N ALA A 373 4.95 -9.14 -26.54
CA ALA A 373 6.25 -9.78 -26.41
C ALA A 373 7.36 -8.79 -25.99
N THR A 374 7.34 -7.58 -26.56
CA THR A 374 8.28 -6.49 -26.25
C THR A 374 8.16 -6.03 -24.80
N LEU A 375 6.94 -5.95 -24.27
CA LEU A 375 6.67 -5.59 -22.88
C LEU A 375 7.09 -6.70 -21.91
N ARG A 376 6.75 -7.96 -22.21
CA ARG A 376 7.13 -9.12 -21.39
C ARG A 376 8.64 -9.29 -21.29
N ALA A 377 9.38 -9.05 -22.39
CA ALA A 377 10.84 -9.08 -22.38
C ALA A 377 11.47 -8.03 -21.44
N ARG A 378 10.70 -7.04 -21.00
CA ARG A 378 11.10 -6.00 -20.03
C ARG A 378 10.55 -6.24 -18.62
N GLY A 379 9.98 -7.42 -18.36
CA GLY A 379 9.39 -7.75 -17.07
C GLY A 379 7.99 -7.16 -16.84
N LEU A 380 7.34 -6.63 -17.89
CA LEU A 380 5.98 -6.11 -17.82
C LEU A 380 5.01 -7.25 -18.23
N GLY A 381 4.49 -7.98 -17.26
CA GLY A 381 3.76 -9.23 -17.46
C GLY A 381 2.25 -9.05 -17.56
N ARG A 382 1.69 -8.17 -16.73
CA ARG A 382 0.29 -7.74 -16.74
C ARG A 382 0.17 -6.42 -17.49
N VAL A 383 -0.64 -6.40 -18.54
CA VAL A 383 -0.78 -5.26 -19.45
C VAL A 383 -2.25 -4.89 -19.54
N LEU A 384 -2.56 -3.61 -19.30
CA LEU A 384 -3.87 -3.03 -19.59
C LEU A 384 -3.81 -2.29 -20.94
N VAL A 385 -4.68 -2.64 -21.87
CA VAL A 385 -4.92 -1.86 -23.10
C VAL A 385 -6.12 -0.97 -22.85
N GLU A 386 -5.90 0.33 -22.80
CA GLU A 386 -6.95 1.34 -22.69
C GLU A 386 -6.84 2.31 -23.89
N GLY A 387 -7.72 3.30 -23.96
CA GLY A 387 -7.55 4.41 -24.90
C GLY A 387 -7.82 4.05 -26.36
N GLY A 388 -8.99 4.50 -26.83
CA GLY A 388 -9.40 4.49 -28.23
C GLY A 388 -9.93 3.14 -28.71
N GLY A 389 -11.16 3.13 -29.24
CA GLY A 389 -11.82 1.92 -29.73
C GLY A 389 -10.99 1.14 -30.75
N ARG A 390 -10.15 1.81 -31.54
CA ARG A 390 -9.23 1.19 -32.51
C ARG A 390 -8.16 0.32 -31.85
N THR A 391 -7.52 0.77 -30.77
CA THR A 391 -6.43 0.04 -30.11
C THR A 391 -6.98 -1.23 -29.46
N VAL A 392 -8.04 -1.09 -28.66
CA VAL A 392 -8.72 -2.21 -28.00
C VAL A 392 -9.21 -3.23 -29.03
N SER A 393 -9.85 -2.77 -30.11
CA SER A 393 -10.33 -3.64 -31.19
C SER A 393 -9.22 -4.42 -31.87
N ARG A 394 -8.07 -3.79 -32.14
CA ARG A 394 -6.91 -4.48 -32.74
C ARG A 394 -6.38 -5.60 -31.85
N PHE A 395 -6.28 -5.38 -30.54
CA PHE A 395 -5.86 -6.42 -29.61
C PHE A 395 -6.89 -7.56 -29.51
N ALA A 396 -8.18 -7.23 -29.52
CA ALA A 396 -9.25 -8.22 -29.55
C ALA A 396 -9.22 -9.08 -30.83
N ASP A 397 -9.08 -8.46 -32.01
CA ASP A 397 -9.02 -9.16 -33.30
C ASP A 397 -7.75 -10.01 -33.48
N ALA A 398 -6.62 -9.55 -32.93
CA ALA A 398 -5.39 -10.34 -32.87
C ALA A 398 -5.50 -11.53 -31.89
N GLY A 399 -6.60 -11.60 -31.15
CA GLY A 399 -6.84 -12.59 -30.12
C GLY A 399 -5.99 -12.37 -28.89
N GLU A 400 -5.23 -11.29 -28.74
CA GLU A 400 -4.20 -11.12 -27.70
C GLU A 400 -4.73 -10.73 -26.32
N LEU A 401 -6.04 -10.60 -26.15
CA LEU A 401 -6.67 -10.32 -24.86
C LEU A 401 -6.97 -11.63 -24.13
N ASP A 402 -6.68 -11.64 -22.83
CA ASP A 402 -7.17 -12.66 -21.89
C ASP A 402 -8.54 -12.25 -21.33
N ARG A 403 -8.76 -10.94 -21.10
CA ARG A 403 -10.04 -10.38 -20.65
C ARG A 403 -10.34 -9.04 -21.31
N LEU A 404 -11.62 -8.79 -21.56
CA LEU A 404 -12.11 -7.52 -22.11
C LEU A 404 -13.25 -6.99 -21.24
N TYR A 405 -13.05 -5.80 -20.66
CA TYR A 405 -14.05 -5.07 -19.87
C TYR A 405 -14.67 -3.97 -20.74
N VAL A 406 -15.96 -4.10 -21.04
CA VAL A 406 -16.73 -3.11 -21.80
C VAL A 406 -17.80 -2.52 -20.91
N THR A 407 -17.62 -1.26 -20.53
CA THR A 407 -18.61 -0.50 -19.78
C THR A 407 -19.59 0.15 -20.74
N THR A 408 -20.87 -0.17 -20.58
CA THR A 408 -21.97 0.45 -21.30
C THR A 408 -22.61 1.51 -20.42
N VAL A 409 -22.53 2.76 -20.87
CA VAL A 409 -23.13 3.92 -20.22
C VAL A 409 -24.55 4.12 -20.76
N PRO A 410 -25.56 4.47 -19.93
CA PRO A 410 -26.96 4.65 -20.34
C PRO A 410 -27.20 5.96 -21.13
N VAL A 411 -26.34 6.28 -22.09
CA VAL A 411 -26.40 7.44 -22.99
C VAL A 411 -26.46 6.94 -24.43
N LEU A 412 -27.18 7.65 -25.30
CA LEU A 412 -27.20 7.43 -26.75
C LEU A 412 -26.56 8.63 -27.45
N LEU A 413 -25.51 8.40 -28.23
CA LEU A 413 -24.80 9.47 -28.95
C LEU A 413 -25.29 9.62 -30.40
N GLY A 414 -25.91 8.59 -30.96
CA GLY A 414 -26.43 8.51 -32.33
C GLY A 414 -25.34 8.37 -33.40
N ASP A 415 -24.22 9.07 -33.24
CA ASP A 415 -23.03 8.97 -34.09
C ASP A 415 -21.80 9.58 -33.38
N GLY A 416 -20.61 9.07 -33.69
CA GLY A 416 -19.39 9.54 -33.04
C GLY A 416 -18.18 8.65 -33.29
N VAL A 417 -17.20 8.74 -32.40
CA VAL A 417 -16.01 7.89 -32.45
C VAL A 417 -16.42 6.46 -32.05
N PRO A 418 -16.28 5.46 -32.93
CA PRO A 418 -16.72 4.10 -32.63
C PRO A 418 -15.98 3.49 -31.42
N GLY A 419 -16.73 2.77 -30.60
CA GLY A 419 -16.19 1.94 -29.53
C GLY A 419 -15.60 0.62 -30.06
N LEU A 420 -15.94 -0.50 -29.42
CA LEU A 420 -15.41 -1.81 -29.79
C LEU A 420 -15.92 -2.19 -31.20
N ARG A 421 -15.00 -2.56 -32.10
CA ARG A 421 -15.27 -2.99 -33.47
C ARG A 421 -14.36 -4.16 -33.83
N VAL A 422 -14.87 -5.38 -33.71
CA VAL A 422 -14.16 -6.61 -34.09
C VAL A 422 -14.46 -6.99 -35.54
N GLN A 423 -13.73 -7.97 -36.07
CA GLN A 423 -13.99 -8.51 -37.41
C GLN A 423 -15.45 -8.95 -37.57
N PRO A 424 -16.09 -8.62 -38.70
CA PRO A 424 -17.49 -8.93 -38.92
C PRO A 424 -17.67 -10.45 -39.10
N ALA A 425 -18.58 -11.03 -38.32
CA ALA A 425 -19.08 -12.37 -38.57
C ALA A 425 -20.04 -12.34 -39.77
N SER A 426 -19.91 -13.31 -40.67
CA SER A 426 -20.83 -13.43 -41.82
C SER A 426 -22.23 -13.88 -41.38
N GLN A 427 -22.30 -14.69 -40.33
CA GLN A 427 -23.54 -15.12 -39.68
C GLN A 427 -23.42 -15.02 -38.16
N ILE A 428 -24.55 -14.90 -37.47
CA ILE A 428 -24.57 -14.86 -35.99
C ILE A 428 -24.01 -16.13 -35.33
N GLY A 429 -24.03 -17.26 -36.05
CA GLY A 429 -23.42 -18.52 -35.62
C GLY A 429 -21.90 -18.50 -35.67
N ASP A 430 -21.31 -17.66 -36.53
CA ASP A 430 -19.85 -17.50 -36.68
C ASP A 430 -19.29 -16.48 -35.68
N ALA A 431 -20.17 -15.70 -35.04
CA ALA A 431 -19.77 -14.70 -34.05
C ALA A 431 -19.28 -15.40 -32.77
N PRO A 432 -18.06 -15.11 -32.29
CA PRO A 432 -17.52 -15.75 -31.10
C PRO A 432 -18.38 -15.41 -29.87
N ARG A 433 -18.72 -16.44 -29.10
CA ARG A 433 -19.46 -16.31 -27.83
C ARG A 433 -18.53 -16.55 -26.66
N HIS A 434 -18.13 -15.48 -26.01
CA HIS A 434 -17.25 -15.54 -24.85
C HIS A 434 -18.06 -15.74 -23.56
N PRO A 435 -17.56 -16.55 -22.60
CA PRO A 435 -18.06 -16.52 -21.23
C PRO A 435 -18.01 -15.09 -20.68
N SER A 436 -19.03 -14.68 -19.94
CA SER A 436 -19.12 -13.29 -19.47
C SER A 436 -19.63 -13.16 -18.05
N ARG A 437 -19.20 -12.08 -17.40
CA ARG A 437 -19.70 -11.60 -16.10
C ARG A 437 -20.14 -10.15 -16.25
N ARG A 438 -21.01 -9.67 -15.35
CA ARG A 438 -21.50 -8.30 -15.37
C ARG A 438 -21.39 -7.67 -14.00
N PHE A 439 -20.95 -6.42 -13.99
CA PHE A 439 -20.85 -5.59 -12.79
C PHE A 439 -21.66 -4.32 -13.01
N VAL A 440 -22.37 -3.88 -11.97
CA VAL A 440 -23.02 -2.56 -11.95
C VAL A 440 -22.04 -1.58 -11.33
N LEU A 441 -21.76 -0.48 -12.03
CA LEU A 441 -20.82 0.57 -11.64
C LEU A 441 -21.59 1.90 -11.59
N GLY A 442 -22.31 2.14 -10.48
CA GLY A 442 -23.27 3.23 -10.41
C GLY A 442 -24.42 2.98 -11.38
N ASP A 443 -24.63 3.89 -12.33
CA ASP A 443 -25.62 3.74 -13.41
C ASP A 443 -25.08 2.98 -14.64
N ASP A 444 -23.78 2.71 -14.68
CA ASP A 444 -23.11 2.03 -15.79
C ASP A 444 -23.10 0.51 -15.61
N VAL A 445 -23.03 -0.24 -16.72
CA VAL A 445 -22.92 -1.71 -16.70
C VAL A 445 -21.64 -2.14 -17.38
N CYS A 446 -20.70 -2.66 -16.60
CA CYS A 446 -19.48 -3.29 -17.12
C CYS A 446 -19.74 -4.77 -17.43
N THR A 447 -19.51 -5.15 -18.68
CA THR A 447 -19.49 -6.56 -19.11
C THR A 447 -18.05 -6.99 -19.29
N GLU A 448 -17.63 -7.98 -18.52
CA GLU A 448 -16.36 -8.66 -18.71
C GLU A 448 -16.55 -9.89 -19.60
N LEU A 449 -15.72 -10.00 -20.63
CA LEU A 449 -15.61 -11.16 -21.50
C LEU A 449 -14.31 -11.90 -21.21
N VAL A 450 -14.38 -13.22 -21.02
CA VAL A 450 -13.20 -14.09 -20.94
C VAL A 450 -12.80 -14.48 -22.36
N MET A 451 -11.66 -13.98 -22.80
CA MET A 451 -11.22 -14.04 -24.19
C MET A 451 -10.30 -15.25 -24.43
N ARG A 452 -9.45 -15.62 -23.46
CA ARG A 452 -8.56 -16.79 -23.45
C ARG A 452 -8.68 -17.60 -22.16
#